data_AF-A0A354UPZ5-F1
#
_entry.id   AF-A0A354UPZ5-F1
#
_cell.length_a   1.000
_cell.length_b   1.000
_cell.length_c   1.000
_cell.angle_alpha   90.00
_cell.angle_beta   90.00
_cell.angle_gamma   90.00
#
_symmetry.space_group_name_H-M   'P 1'
#
loop_
_entity.id
_entity.type
_entity.pdbx_description
1 polymer ?
#
loop_
_entity_poly.entity_id
_entity_poly.type
_entity_poly.pdbx_seq_one_letter_code
_entity_poly.pdbx_strand_id
1 'polypeptide(L)'
;MKTLKLKGKKFWIIVLAALMCVFAALSVGCSKTVTSVTATTTKTEYALNEKFAGGKMTVVFSDGSKQTFDLTADMLTGFDTSVAGEKTVIAKYKDYSASFKITVVGVKYTSLTVKEGSKKEYFTNSDYNAGDIIVIAENSDGEKTEVPVT
;
A
#
# COMPACT_ATOMS: atom_id res chain seq x y z
N MET A 1 50.78 23.04 9.97
CA MET A 1 50.39 21.80 9.28
C MET A 1 50.38 20.65 10.29
N LYS A 2 49.22 20.17 10.72
CA LYS A 2 49.06 18.88 11.40
C LYS A 2 47.77 18.24 10.89
N THR A 3 47.91 17.14 10.17
CA THR A 3 46.83 16.32 9.64
C THR A 3 46.37 15.36 10.74
N LEU A 4 45.09 15.40 11.10
CA LEU A 4 44.46 14.30 11.83
C LEU A 4 43.84 13.33 10.83
N LYS A 5 44.35 12.10 10.80
CA LYS A 5 43.69 10.97 10.14
C LYS A 5 42.63 10.39 11.08
N LEU A 6 41.36 10.42 10.68
CA LEU A 6 40.34 9.52 11.23
C LEU A 6 40.28 8.23 10.39
N LYS A 7 40.25 7.11 11.10
CA LYS A 7 40.43 5.73 10.64
C LYS A 7 39.06 5.03 10.58
N GLY A 8 38.78 4.29 9.51
CA GLY A 8 37.75 3.22 9.41
C GLY A 8 36.29 3.68 9.28
N LYS A 9 35.78 4.00 8.08
CA LYS A 9 35.07 3.13 7.12
C LYS A 9 33.95 2.21 7.68
N LYS A 10 32.71 2.68 7.44
CA LYS A 10 31.52 2.00 6.86
C LYS A 10 30.61 1.16 7.79
N PHE A 11 29.48 1.76 8.19
CA PHE A 11 28.19 1.04 8.26
C PHE A 11 27.03 2.00 7.94
N TRP A 12 26.40 1.72 6.80
CA TRP A 12 25.20 2.26 6.14
C TRP A 12 24.65 3.67 6.44
N ILE A 13 24.96 4.57 5.50
CA ILE A 13 24.13 5.71 5.09
C ILE A 13 23.02 5.16 4.19
N ILE A 14 21.76 5.17 4.64
CA ILE A 14 20.59 5.07 3.75
C ILE A 14 19.46 5.96 4.30
N VAL A 15 19.60 7.28 4.21
CA VAL A 15 18.44 8.21 4.16
C VAL A 15 18.87 9.44 3.34
N LEU A 16 19.11 9.28 2.04
CA LEU A 16 19.37 10.46 1.19
C LEU A 16 19.15 10.23 -0.31
N ALA A 17 17.98 9.70 -0.68
CA ALA A 17 17.56 9.61 -2.08
C ALA A 17 16.29 10.43 -2.32
N ALA A 18 16.45 11.76 -2.22
CA ALA A 18 15.67 12.83 -2.88
C ALA A 18 15.89 14.20 -2.18
N LEU A 19 17.09 14.46 -1.64
CA LEU A 19 17.44 15.71 -0.94
C LEU A 19 18.50 16.54 -1.69
N MET A 20 18.67 16.41 -3.01
CA MET A 20 19.62 17.27 -3.72
C MET A 20 19.31 17.46 -5.21
N CYS A 21 18.71 18.61 -5.50
CA CYS A 21 18.82 19.45 -6.70
C CYS A 21 18.00 20.69 -6.29
N VAL A 22 18.59 21.81 -5.89
CA VAL A 22 19.21 22.81 -6.77
C VAL A 22 20.17 23.65 -5.94
N PHE A 23 21.44 23.74 -6.35
CA PHE A 23 22.36 24.78 -5.91
C PHE A 23 22.65 25.66 -7.13
N ALA A 24 21.88 26.73 -7.30
CA ALA A 24 22.20 27.81 -8.22
C ALA A 24 21.45 29.12 -7.85
N ALA A 25 22.27 30.14 -7.58
CA ALA A 25 22.04 31.59 -7.68
C ALA A 25 21.14 32.33 -6.65
N LEU A 26 21.85 32.96 -5.70
CA LEU A 26 21.88 34.40 -5.37
C LEU A 26 20.58 35.21 -5.10
N SER A 27 20.46 35.60 -3.82
CA SER A 27 19.90 36.83 -3.22
C SER A 27 18.57 37.44 -3.72
N VAL A 28 17.46 37.10 -3.05
CA VAL A 28 16.44 38.06 -2.57
C VAL A 28 15.84 37.52 -1.27
N GLY A 29 15.76 38.34 -0.23
CA GLY A 29 15.12 38.02 1.04
C GLY A 29 13.61 37.87 0.91
N CYS A 30 13.17 36.71 0.41
CA CYS A 30 11.80 36.22 0.57
C CYS A 30 11.88 34.80 1.13
N SER A 31 11.67 34.65 2.43
CA SER A 31 11.52 33.33 3.05
C SER A 31 10.21 32.74 2.52
N LYS A 32 10.29 31.89 1.48
CA LYS A 32 9.12 31.17 0.98
C LYS A 32 8.74 30.12 2.01
N THR A 33 7.64 30.36 2.73
CA THR A 33 7.06 29.40 3.65
C THR A 33 6.04 28.54 2.92
N VAL A 34 5.85 27.29 3.36
CA VAL A 34 4.81 26.42 2.81
C VAL A 34 3.46 26.83 3.40
N THR A 35 2.49 27.07 2.53
CA THR A 35 1.12 27.46 2.89
C THR A 35 0.21 26.25 2.93
N SER A 36 0.33 25.33 1.97
CA SER A 36 -0.47 24.10 1.95
C SER A 36 0.25 22.97 1.22
N VAL A 37 -0.10 21.75 1.61
CA VAL A 37 0.33 20.51 0.96
C VAL A 37 -0.90 19.68 0.65
N THR A 38 -1.00 19.19 -0.57
CA THR A 38 -2.08 18.29 -1.00
C THR A 38 -1.47 17.04 -1.63
N ALA A 39 -2.10 15.90 -1.38
CA ALA A 39 -1.74 14.62 -1.97
C ALA A 39 -2.92 14.11 -2.81
N THR A 40 -2.65 13.72 -4.05
CA THR A 40 -3.63 13.16 -4.97
C THR A 40 -3.12 11.83 -5.50
N THR A 41 -4.02 10.86 -5.65
CA THR A 41 -3.74 9.56 -6.29
C THR A 41 -4.89 9.24 -7.22
N THR A 42 -4.60 8.53 -8.30
CA THR A 42 -5.61 8.05 -9.26
C THR A 42 -6.24 6.74 -8.82
N LYS A 43 -5.63 6.02 -7.87
CA LYS A 43 -6.09 4.72 -7.39
C LYS A 43 -6.36 4.77 -5.88
N THR A 44 -7.62 4.60 -5.53
CA THR A 44 -8.11 4.57 -4.13
C THR A 44 -8.53 3.19 -3.67
N GLU A 45 -8.59 2.20 -4.56
CA GLU A 45 -8.92 0.81 -4.24
C GLU A 45 -7.73 -0.09 -4.56
N TYR A 46 -7.36 -0.99 -3.65
CA TYR A 46 -6.21 -1.88 -3.79
C TYR A 46 -6.59 -3.32 -3.44
N ALA A 47 -6.05 -4.30 -4.16
CA ALA A 47 -6.12 -5.70 -3.77
C ALA A 47 -5.16 -6.00 -2.60
N LEU A 48 -5.33 -7.17 -1.97
CA LEU A 48 -4.41 -7.63 -0.92
C LEU A 48 -2.98 -7.71 -1.44
N ASN A 49 -2.04 -7.18 -0.64
CA ASN A 49 -0.61 -7.12 -0.94
C ASN A 49 -0.25 -6.33 -2.22
N GLU A 50 -1.19 -5.56 -2.77
CA GLU A 50 -0.92 -4.73 -3.94
C GLU A 50 0.03 -3.57 -3.57
N LYS A 51 0.95 -3.25 -4.47
CA LYS A 51 1.90 -2.14 -4.29
C LYS A 51 1.22 -0.79 -4.58
N PHE A 52 1.72 0.27 -3.96
CA PHE A 52 1.25 1.63 -4.23
C PHE A 52 1.41 1.98 -5.72
N ALA A 53 0.33 2.44 -6.35
CA ALA A 53 0.29 2.71 -7.79
C ALA A 53 0.85 4.08 -8.19
N GLY A 54 1.27 4.88 -7.20
CA GLY A 54 1.75 6.24 -7.41
C GLY A 54 0.68 7.31 -7.13
N GLY A 55 1.14 8.55 -7.14
CA GLY A 55 0.33 9.73 -6.89
C GLY A 55 1.16 10.99 -7.09
N LYS A 56 0.55 12.15 -6.87
CA LYS A 56 1.23 13.44 -6.91
C LYS A 56 1.02 14.17 -5.60
N MET A 57 2.03 14.91 -5.19
CA MET A 57 1.96 15.84 -4.08
C MET A 57 2.22 17.24 -4.60
N THR A 58 1.33 18.18 -4.27
CA THR A 58 1.48 19.59 -4.62
C THR A 58 1.70 20.39 -3.34
N VAL A 59 2.76 21.18 -3.35
CA VAL A 59 3.13 22.11 -2.28
C VAL A 59 2.90 23.53 -2.80
N VAL A 60 2.14 24.33 -2.06
CA VAL A 60 1.88 25.74 -2.36
C VAL A 60 2.64 26.60 -1.37
N PHE A 61 3.36 27.59 -1.86
CA PHE A 61 4.15 28.52 -1.05
C PHE A 61 3.41 29.84 -0.80
N SER A 62 3.92 30.63 0.15
CA SER A 62 3.35 31.93 0.53
C SER A 62 3.35 32.96 -0.60
N ASP A 63 4.24 32.81 -1.58
CA ASP A 63 4.31 33.65 -2.78
C ASP A 63 3.34 33.19 -3.89
N GLY A 64 2.51 32.19 -3.63
CA GLY A 64 1.57 31.61 -4.59
C GLY A 64 2.20 30.62 -5.58
N SER A 65 3.53 30.44 -5.57
CA SER A 65 4.18 29.43 -6.41
C SER A 65 3.80 28.01 -5.97
N LYS A 66 3.83 27.07 -6.92
CA LYS A 66 3.48 25.66 -6.71
C LYS A 66 4.60 24.75 -7.17
N GLN A 67 4.88 23.72 -6.39
CA GLN A 67 5.75 22.62 -6.78
C GLN A 67 4.98 21.31 -6.69
N THR A 68 5.16 20.45 -7.69
CA THR A 68 4.52 19.13 -7.73
C THR A 68 5.59 18.06 -7.83
N PHE A 69 5.45 17.02 -7.03
CA PHE A 69 6.35 15.87 -6.97
C PHE A 69 5.53 14.59 -7.11
N ASP A 70 6.14 13.54 -7.66
CA ASP A 70 5.53 12.22 -7.64
C ASP A 70 5.67 11.61 -6.24
N LEU A 71 4.58 11.05 -5.72
CA LEU A 71 4.56 10.35 -4.45
C LEU A 71 5.19 8.97 -4.61
N THR A 72 6.10 8.65 -3.70
CA THR A 72 6.67 7.32 -3.55
C THR A 72 6.15 6.66 -2.28
N ALA A 73 6.21 5.33 -2.21
CA ALA A 73 5.75 4.58 -1.03
C ALA A 73 6.48 5.00 0.26
N ASP A 74 7.75 5.40 0.17
CA ASP A 74 8.56 5.83 1.32
C ASP A 74 8.06 7.14 1.96
N MET A 75 7.31 7.95 1.20
CA MET A 75 6.69 9.17 1.71
C MET A 75 5.35 8.92 2.42
N LEU A 76 4.82 7.69 2.32
CA LEU A 76 3.52 7.32 2.86
C LEU A 76 3.67 6.63 4.21
N THR A 77 2.82 7.02 5.13
CA THR A 77 2.64 6.37 6.44
C THR A 77 1.22 5.86 6.55
N GLY A 78 1.05 4.62 7.01
CA GLY A 78 -0.26 3.96 7.07
C GLY A 78 -0.73 3.32 5.76
N PHE A 79 0.11 3.29 4.71
CA PHE A 79 -0.17 2.48 3.51
C PHE A 79 0.15 1.00 3.82
N ASP A 80 -0.89 0.23 4.09
CA ASP A 80 -0.79 -1.22 4.34
C ASP A 80 -1.92 -1.94 3.60
N THR A 81 -1.54 -2.71 2.58
CA THR A 81 -2.44 -3.53 1.76
C THR A 81 -2.47 -4.99 2.21
N SER A 82 -1.80 -5.37 3.30
CA SER A 82 -1.83 -6.74 3.82
C SER A 82 -3.15 -7.10 4.51
N VAL A 83 -3.94 -6.09 4.90
CA VAL A 83 -5.22 -6.27 5.60
C VAL A 83 -6.31 -5.47 4.90
N ALA A 84 -7.42 -6.16 4.57
CA ALA A 84 -8.60 -5.56 3.97
C ALA A 84 -9.23 -4.45 4.84
N GLY A 85 -9.98 -3.55 4.20
CA GLY A 85 -10.73 -2.45 4.84
C GLY A 85 -10.27 -1.05 4.44
N GLU A 86 -10.95 -0.03 4.95
CA GLU A 86 -10.56 1.36 4.75
C GLU A 86 -9.28 1.70 5.53
N LYS A 87 -8.36 2.40 4.88
CA LYS A 87 -7.12 2.90 5.47
C LYS A 87 -7.02 4.40 5.25
N THR A 88 -6.52 5.10 6.26
CA THR A 88 -6.11 6.51 6.12
C THR A 88 -4.60 6.56 5.94
N VAL A 89 -4.16 7.06 4.80
CA VAL A 89 -2.75 7.17 4.42
C VAL A 89 -2.33 8.62 4.57
N ILE A 90 -1.17 8.83 5.19
CA ILE A 90 -0.60 10.15 5.42
C ILE A 90 0.69 10.27 4.60
N ALA A 91 0.70 11.19 3.64
CA ALA A 91 1.87 11.56 2.88
C ALA A 91 2.61 12.71 3.57
N LYS A 92 3.91 12.57 3.82
CA LYS A 92 4.73 13.56 4.53
C LYS A 92 5.68 14.30 3.60
N TYR A 93 5.82 15.60 3.84
CA TYR A 93 6.80 16.47 3.19
C TYR A 93 7.35 17.48 4.20
N LYS A 94 8.61 17.30 4.61
CA LYS A 94 9.23 18.09 5.71
C LYS A 94 8.34 18.05 6.96
N ASP A 95 7.98 19.21 7.51
CA ASP A 95 7.11 19.35 8.69
C ASP A 95 5.60 19.35 8.35
N TYR A 96 5.25 19.11 7.08
CA TYR A 96 3.87 19.14 6.59
C TYR A 96 3.40 17.75 6.17
N SER A 97 2.08 17.54 6.20
CA SER A 97 1.46 16.28 5.80
C SER A 97 0.12 16.49 5.15
N ALA A 98 -0.25 15.57 4.26
CA ALA A 98 -1.58 15.47 3.68
C ALA A 98 -2.11 14.04 3.87
N SER A 99 -3.37 13.90 4.22
CA SER A 99 -4.03 12.61 4.39
C SER A 99 -5.02 12.33 3.26
N PHE A 100 -5.10 11.08 2.84
CA PHE A 100 -6.13 10.58 1.94
C PHE A 100 -6.58 9.18 2.36
N LYS A 101 -7.75 8.75 1.89
CA LYS A 101 -8.29 7.43 2.17
C LYS A 101 -8.08 6.48 1.01
N ILE A 102 -7.79 5.22 1.33
CA ILE A 102 -7.82 4.10 0.39
C ILE A 102 -8.68 2.99 0.96
N THR A 103 -9.11 2.07 0.11
CA THR A 103 -9.84 0.86 0.49
C THR A 103 -9.08 -0.35 -0.01
N VAL A 104 -8.73 -1.24 0.90
CA VAL A 104 -8.12 -2.53 0.55
C VAL A 104 -9.23 -3.57 0.43
N VAL A 105 -9.42 -4.07 -0.78
CA VAL A 105 -10.44 -5.08 -1.09
C VAL A 105 -9.85 -6.45 -0.80
N GLY A 106 -10.39 -7.10 0.24
CA GLY A 106 -10.07 -8.49 0.57
C GLY A 106 -10.76 -9.47 -0.36
N VAL A 107 -10.18 -10.67 -0.46
CA VAL A 107 -10.81 -11.79 -1.15
C VAL A 107 -12.00 -12.29 -0.34
N LYS A 108 -13.13 -12.53 -1.01
CA LYS A 108 -14.37 -13.04 -0.40
C LYS A 108 -14.85 -14.26 -1.17
N TYR A 109 -15.48 -15.23 -0.49
CA TYR A 109 -16.18 -16.31 -1.17
C TYR A 109 -17.36 -15.77 -1.97
N THR A 110 -17.44 -16.14 -3.24
CA THR A 110 -18.50 -15.75 -4.17
C THR A 110 -19.45 -16.91 -4.47
N SER A 111 -18.96 -18.15 -4.46
CA SER A 111 -19.81 -19.32 -4.68
C SER A 111 -19.34 -20.54 -3.88
N LEU A 112 -20.30 -21.44 -3.60
CA LEU A 112 -20.08 -22.76 -3.02
C LEU A 112 -20.80 -23.76 -3.91
N THR A 113 -20.06 -24.72 -4.47
CA THR A 113 -20.62 -25.74 -5.38
C THR A 113 -20.17 -27.13 -4.95
N VAL A 114 -21.07 -28.11 -4.92
CA VAL A 114 -20.67 -29.50 -4.64
C VAL A 114 -19.84 -30.04 -5.80
N LYS A 115 -18.64 -30.54 -5.51
CA LYS A 115 -17.72 -31.11 -6.50
C LYS A 115 -18.38 -32.30 -7.21
N GLU A 116 -18.23 -32.34 -8.54
CA GLU A 116 -18.65 -33.47 -9.35
C GLU A 116 -17.91 -34.75 -8.92
N GLY A 117 -18.64 -35.83 -8.67
CA GLY A 117 -18.09 -37.07 -8.10
C GLY A 117 -18.17 -37.20 -6.58
N SER A 118 -18.62 -36.17 -5.85
CA SER A 118 -18.96 -36.31 -4.42
C SER A 118 -20.06 -37.35 -4.23
N LYS A 119 -20.01 -38.13 -3.14
CA LYS A 119 -21.03 -39.15 -2.84
C LYS A 119 -22.32 -38.47 -2.38
N LYS A 120 -23.39 -38.64 -3.16
CA LYS A 120 -24.70 -38.01 -2.92
C LYS A 120 -25.76 -38.99 -2.41
N GLU A 121 -25.45 -40.28 -2.44
CA GLU A 121 -26.39 -41.35 -2.14
C GLU A 121 -25.81 -42.28 -1.07
N TYR A 122 -26.68 -42.68 -0.16
CA TYR A 122 -26.36 -43.60 0.93
C TYR A 122 -27.44 -44.67 1.00
N PHE A 123 -27.01 -45.90 1.28
CA PHE A 123 -27.94 -46.99 1.57
C PHE A 123 -28.54 -46.81 2.97
N THR A 124 -29.77 -47.28 3.12
CA THR A 124 -30.43 -47.32 4.43
C THR A 124 -29.57 -48.13 5.41
N ASN A 125 -29.44 -47.66 6.65
CA ASN A 125 -28.60 -48.28 7.69
C ASN A 125 -27.07 -48.22 7.45
N SER A 126 -26.60 -47.41 6.50
CA SER A 126 -25.18 -47.03 6.41
C SER A 126 -24.88 -45.84 7.31
N ASP A 127 -23.68 -45.82 7.88
CA ASP A 127 -23.18 -44.64 8.58
C ASP A 127 -22.99 -43.49 7.58
N TYR A 128 -23.58 -42.33 7.89
CA TYR A 128 -23.41 -41.12 7.10
C TYR A 128 -22.03 -40.51 7.38
N ASN A 129 -21.30 -40.16 6.32
CA ASN A 129 -20.02 -39.48 6.43
C ASN A 129 -20.07 -38.17 5.62
N ALA A 130 -20.15 -37.03 6.32
CA ALA A 130 -20.15 -35.72 5.68
C ALA A 130 -18.89 -35.48 4.84
N GLY A 131 -17.75 -36.08 5.21
CA GLY A 131 -16.48 -35.97 4.51
C GLY A 131 -16.47 -36.51 3.08
N ASP A 132 -17.46 -37.35 2.72
CA ASP A 132 -17.63 -37.82 1.34
C ASP A 132 -18.20 -36.73 0.41
N ILE A 133 -18.66 -35.59 0.97
CA ILE A 133 -19.10 -34.41 0.25
C ILE A 133 -17.94 -33.42 0.22
N ILE A 134 -17.46 -33.10 -0.98
CA ILE A 134 -16.47 -32.04 -1.20
C ILE A 134 -17.20 -30.84 -1.81
N VAL A 135 -17.09 -29.68 -1.19
CA VAL A 135 -17.55 -28.40 -1.75
C VAL A 135 -16.37 -27.62 -2.31
N ILE A 136 -16.55 -27.07 -3.50
CA ILE A 136 -15.65 -26.12 -4.11
C ILE A 136 -16.12 -24.73 -3.71
N ALA A 137 -15.27 -24.01 -2.97
CA ALA A 137 -15.46 -22.60 -2.68
C ALA A 137 -14.71 -21.78 -3.74
N GLU A 138 -15.44 -20.91 -4.44
CA GLU A 138 -14.86 -19.93 -5.37
C GLU A 138 -14.71 -18.59 -4.66
N ASN A 139 -13.55 -17.97 -4.83
CA ASN A 139 -13.19 -16.68 -4.29
C ASN A 139 -13.48 -15.56 -5.30
N SER A 140 -13.51 -14.31 -4.82
CA SER A 140 -13.75 -13.12 -5.63
C SER A 140 -12.63 -12.81 -6.63
N ASP A 141 -11.47 -13.45 -6.48
CA ASP A 141 -10.37 -13.44 -7.43
C ASP A 141 -10.46 -14.58 -8.48
N GLY A 142 -11.47 -15.45 -8.37
CA GLY A 142 -11.69 -16.61 -9.23
C GLY A 142 -10.93 -17.87 -8.79
N GLU A 143 -10.14 -17.81 -7.71
CA GLU A 143 -9.46 -18.98 -7.16
C GLU A 143 -10.49 -19.96 -6.58
N LYS A 144 -10.26 -21.27 -6.80
CA LYS A 144 -11.14 -22.34 -6.34
C LYS A 144 -10.41 -23.23 -5.34
N THR A 145 -11.05 -23.47 -4.21
CA THR A 145 -10.52 -24.31 -3.13
C THR A 145 -11.49 -25.43 -2.79
N GLU A 146 -10.98 -26.65 -2.61
CA GLU A 146 -11.78 -27.80 -2.19
C GLU A 146 -11.84 -27.84 -0.66
N VAL A 147 -13.05 -27.81 -0.13
CA VAL A 147 -13.33 -27.85 1.30
C VAL A 147 -14.12 -29.14 1.58
N PRO A 148 -13.56 -30.11 2.29
CA PRO A 148 -14.33 -31.26 2.75
C PRO A 148 -15.35 -30.82 3.79
N VAL A 149 -16.56 -31.36 3.73
CA VAL A 149 -17.58 -31.10 4.76
C VAL A 149 -17.27 -31.98 5.98
N THR A 150 -17.24 -31.39 7.17
CA THR A 150 -17.01 -32.09 8.44
C THR A 150 -18.25 -32.11 9.30
#